data_AF-A0A7K2VD67-F1
#
_entry.id   AF-A0A7K2VD67-F1
#
_cell.length_a   1.000
_cell.length_b   1.000
_cell.length_c   1.000
_cell.angle_alpha   90.00
_cell.angle_beta   90.00
_cell.angle_gamma   90.00
#
_symmetry.space_group_name_H-M   'P 1'
#
loop_
_entity.id
_entity.type
_entity.pdbx_description
1 polymer ?
#
loop_
_entity_poly.entity_id
_entity_poly.type
_entity_poly.pdbx_seq_one_letter_code
_entity_poly.pdbx_strand_id
1 'polypeptide(L)'
;MAAVTGALALAAFAAPAAHAAPATPYTMNVSFSNLKIASSIKVGTTSKVSTTYSYTLTHGSDVKATAADFYSDAYLYRGSLDDPTATVEGDDFATCKVATSTTLTCTGTIDVYPAEGDLTASDAGKWSLAAEATAFNGQNPSSPDYSKVGFKDQGGLATTSLLRYSKLTTNASPEPVKKGKTITVTGALT
;
A
#
# COMPACT_ATOMS: atom_id res chain seq x y z
N MET A 1 69.40 45.39 16.10
CA MET A 1 68.09 45.04 16.68
C MET A 1 67.10 45.00 15.53
N ALA A 2 66.75 43.84 14.96
CA ALA A 2 65.67 42.94 15.42
C ALA A 2 64.33 43.71 15.49
N ALA A 3 63.21 43.36 14.85
CA ALA A 3 62.77 42.06 14.35
C ALA A 3 61.51 42.21 13.46
N VAL A 4 61.40 41.29 12.49
CA VAL A 4 60.22 40.48 12.11
C VAL A 4 59.00 41.16 11.47
N THR A 5 58.91 40.93 10.16
CA THR A 5 57.71 40.78 9.34
C THR A 5 56.79 39.68 9.92
N GLY A 6 55.59 40.05 10.38
CA GLY A 6 54.57 39.09 10.81
C GLY A 6 53.76 38.57 9.62
N ALA A 7 53.90 37.28 9.30
CA ALA A 7 53.05 36.58 8.35
C ALA A 7 51.71 36.21 9.01
N LEU A 8 50.59 36.65 8.41
CA LEU A 8 49.24 36.28 8.83
C LEU A 8 48.91 34.90 8.28
N ALA A 9 49.04 33.85 9.11
CA ALA A 9 48.62 32.50 8.76
C ALA A 9 47.10 32.38 8.89
N LEU A 10 46.39 32.29 7.77
CA LEU A 10 44.96 32.01 7.73
C LEU A 10 44.74 30.50 7.90
N ALA A 11 44.41 30.07 9.12
CA ALA A 11 44.05 28.68 9.37
C ALA A 11 42.68 28.38 8.76
N ALA A 12 42.65 27.66 7.63
CA ALA A 12 41.43 27.12 7.06
C ALA A 12 40.92 25.96 7.95
N PHE A 13 39.87 26.22 8.72
CA PHE A 13 39.21 25.22 9.54
C PHE A 13 38.29 24.37 8.65
N ALA A 14 38.81 23.25 8.14
CA ALA A 14 37.99 22.24 7.48
C ALA A 14 37.24 21.45 8.55
N ALA A 15 36.03 21.91 8.91
CA ALA A 15 35.11 21.10 9.70
C ALA A 15 34.57 19.96 8.81
N PRO A 16 34.47 18.71 9.31
CA PRO A 16 33.77 17.66 8.59
C PRO A 16 32.31 18.07 8.40
N ALA A 17 31.78 17.97 7.18
CA ALA A 17 30.35 18.06 6.95
C ALA A 17 29.67 16.86 7.64
N ALA A 18 29.12 17.08 8.84
CA ALA A 18 28.29 16.11 9.52
C ALA A 18 26.99 15.96 8.71
N HIS A 19 26.94 14.96 7.83
CA HIS A 19 25.70 14.53 7.21
C HIS A 19 24.86 13.86 8.30
N ALA A 20 23.89 14.58 8.87
CA ALA A 20 22.88 13.97 9.72
C ALA A 20 22.17 12.90 8.89
N ALA A 21 22.09 11.67 9.41
CA ALA A 21 21.23 10.65 8.83
C ALA A 21 19.80 11.22 8.71
N PRO A 22 19.07 10.94 7.62
CA PRO A 22 17.68 11.38 7.51
C PRO A 22 16.93 10.86 8.74
N ALA A 23 16.28 11.76 9.46
CA ALA A 23 15.49 11.38 10.63
C ALA A 23 14.39 10.40 10.19
N THR A 24 14.07 9.42 11.02
CA THR A 24 12.95 8.50 10.78
C THR A 24 11.69 9.01 11.48
N PRO A 25 10.49 8.77 10.92
CA PRO A 25 9.23 8.96 11.63
C PRO A 25 9.23 8.30 13.01
N TYR A 26 8.57 8.93 13.98
CA TYR A 26 8.35 8.29 15.29
C TYR A 26 7.16 7.33 15.20
N THR A 27 7.20 6.24 15.98
CA THR A 27 6.07 5.31 16.06
C THR A 27 4.88 5.97 16.74
N MET A 28 3.80 6.16 15.98
CA MET A 28 2.59 6.80 16.47
C MET A 28 1.74 5.83 17.31
N ASN A 29 1.05 6.36 18.34
CA ASN A 29 0.13 5.59 19.17
C ASN A 29 -1.22 5.36 18.45
N VAL A 30 -1.18 4.48 17.45
CA VAL A 30 -2.34 4.03 16.67
C VAL A 30 -2.33 2.51 16.58
N SER A 31 -3.53 1.91 16.54
CA SER A 31 -3.72 0.49 16.25
C SER A 31 -4.89 0.30 15.30
N PHE A 32 -4.84 -0.81 14.57
CA PHE A 32 -5.83 -1.15 13.56
C PHE A 32 -6.50 -2.46 13.92
N SER A 33 -7.81 -2.53 13.70
CA SER A 33 -8.60 -3.73 13.97
C SER A 33 -9.78 -3.83 13.01
N ASN A 34 -10.43 -5.00 12.98
CA ASN A 34 -11.62 -5.23 12.17
C ASN A 34 -11.43 -4.91 10.68
N LEU A 35 -10.22 -5.10 10.15
CA LEU A 35 -9.98 -4.92 8.72
C LEU A 35 -10.73 -6.01 7.94
N LYS A 36 -11.55 -5.56 7.00
CA LYS A 36 -12.43 -6.40 6.18
C LYS A 36 -12.29 -6.00 4.73
N ILE A 37 -12.20 -7.01 3.87
CA ILE A 37 -12.19 -6.91 2.41
C ILE A 37 -12.88 -8.15 1.86
N ALA A 38 -13.22 -8.16 0.56
CA ALA A 38 -13.67 -9.38 -0.09
C ALA A 38 -12.64 -10.51 0.07
N SER A 39 -13.09 -11.73 0.38
CA SER A 39 -12.20 -12.89 0.57
C SER A 39 -11.50 -13.33 -0.71
N SER A 40 -12.01 -12.92 -1.87
CA SER A 40 -11.40 -13.15 -3.17
C SER A 40 -11.74 -12.02 -4.13
N ILE A 41 -10.75 -11.60 -4.91
CA ILE A 41 -10.85 -10.53 -5.90
C ILE A 41 -10.42 -11.13 -7.24
N LYS A 42 -11.31 -11.09 -8.22
CA LYS A 42 -11.05 -11.64 -9.57
C LYS A 42 -10.54 -10.53 -10.46
N VAL A 43 -9.36 -10.74 -11.01
CA VAL A 43 -8.62 -9.75 -11.80
C VAL A 43 -8.46 -10.30 -13.22
N GLY A 44 -8.99 -9.56 -14.20
CA GLY A 44 -8.80 -9.86 -15.62
C GLY A 44 -7.43 -9.41 -16.12
N THR A 45 -7.30 -9.23 -17.43
CA THR A 45 -6.05 -8.76 -18.06
C THR A 45 -6.10 -7.32 -18.55
N THR A 46 -7.27 -6.68 -18.51
CA THR A 46 -7.49 -5.37 -19.13
C THR A 46 -8.11 -4.35 -18.17
N SER A 47 -9.30 -4.64 -17.64
CA SER A 47 -10.04 -3.66 -16.84
C SER A 47 -9.46 -3.48 -15.44
N LYS A 48 -9.44 -2.22 -14.97
CA LYS A 48 -9.24 -1.89 -13.55
C LYS A 48 -10.24 -2.67 -12.68
N VAL A 49 -9.77 -3.21 -11.58
CA VAL A 49 -10.62 -3.85 -10.56
C VAL A 49 -10.42 -3.13 -9.24
N SER A 50 -11.52 -2.58 -8.71
CA SER A 50 -11.55 -1.94 -7.40
C SER A 50 -12.32 -2.81 -6.41
N THR A 51 -11.80 -2.97 -5.19
CA THR A 51 -12.53 -3.61 -4.10
C THR A 51 -12.48 -2.76 -2.84
N THR A 52 -13.61 -2.61 -2.16
CA THR A 52 -13.70 -1.80 -0.94
C THR A 52 -13.18 -2.59 0.25
N TYR A 53 -12.39 -1.94 1.10
CA TYR A 53 -12.08 -2.41 2.44
C TYR A 53 -12.70 -1.48 3.51
N SER A 54 -12.74 -1.97 4.75
CA SER A 54 -13.06 -1.15 5.92
C SER A 54 -12.27 -1.60 7.14
N TYR A 55 -11.91 -0.70 8.05
CA TYR A 55 -11.28 -1.04 9.33
C TYR A 55 -11.63 -0.03 10.43
N THR A 56 -11.31 -0.39 11.66
CA THR A 56 -11.33 0.49 12.83
C THR A 56 -9.92 0.94 13.16
N LEU A 57 -9.71 2.26 13.17
CA LEU A 57 -8.50 2.89 13.67
C LEU A 57 -8.76 3.34 15.10
N THR A 58 -7.89 2.94 16.03
CA THR A 58 -7.90 3.40 17.42
C THR A 58 -6.65 4.24 17.67
N HIS A 59 -6.79 5.41 18.28
CA HIS A 59 -5.68 6.34 18.49
C HIS A 59 -5.56 6.81 19.94
N GLY A 60 -4.33 7.14 20.34
CA GLY A 60 -4.05 7.84 21.59
C GLY A 60 -4.54 9.28 21.60
N SER A 61 -4.63 9.86 22.79
CA SER A 61 -5.05 11.26 23.00
C SER A 61 -4.09 12.29 22.41
N ASP A 62 -2.84 11.91 22.18
CA ASP A 62 -1.78 12.71 21.58
C ASP A 62 -1.88 12.78 20.03
N VAL A 63 -2.67 11.90 19.42
CA VAL A 63 -2.81 11.78 17.98
C VAL A 63 -3.98 12.62 17.47
N LYS A 64 -3.69 13.56 16.56
CA LYS A 64 -4.70 14.39 15.88
C LYS A 64 -5.27 13.67 14.66
N ALA A 65 -5.99 12.57 14.88
CA ALA A 65 -6.48 11.67 13.82
C ALA A 65 -7.54 12.28 12.85
N THR A 66 -7.98 13.52 13.08
CA THR A 66 -8.90 14.27 12.22
C THR A 66 -8.26 15.50 11.58
N ALA A 67 -6.95 15.68 11.75
CA ALA A 67 -6.23 16.76 11.10
C ALA A 67 -6.20 16.55 9.58
N ALA A 68 -6.17 17.65 8.82
CA ALA A 68 -6.18 17.59 7.35
C ALA A 68 -4.91 16.93 6.76
N ASP A 69 -3.85 16.83 7.56
CA ASP A 69 -2.55 16.24 7.26
C ASP A 69 -2.36 14.88 7.98
N PHE A 70 -3.47 14.27 8.39
CA PHE A 70 -3.52 12.88 8.86
C PHE A 70 -4.08 12.00 7.75
N TYR A 71 -3.33 10.98 7.37
CA TYR A 71 -3.70 10.02 6.33
C TYR A 71 -3.68 8.62 6.88
N SER A 72 -4.55 7.77 6.37
CA SER A 72 -4.64 6.37 6.78
C SER A 72 -5.13 5.53 5.61
N ASP A 73 -4.59 4.32 5.46
CA ASP A 73 -4.93 3.43 4.35
C ASP A 73 -4.81 1.97 4.78
N ALA A 74 -5.32 1.06 3.94
CA ALA A 74 -5.03 -0.36 4.01
C ALA A 74 -4.53 -0.84 2.66
N TYR A 75 -3.51 -1.69 2.68
CA TYR A 75 -2.86 -2.20 1.47
C TYR A 75 -2.67 -3.71 1.53
N LEU A 76 -2.56 -4.33 0.36
CA LEU A 76 -2.16 -5.71 0.22
C LEU A 76 -0.64 -5.82 0.17
N TYR A 77 -0.11 -6.86 0.79
CA TYR A 77 1.31 -7.19 0.67
C TYR A 77 1.54 -8.71 0.57
N ARG A 78 2.67 -9.08 -0.04
CA ARG A 78 3.22 -10.44 -0.05
C ARG A 78 4.56 -10.50 0.66
N GLY A 79 4.87 -11.67 1.20
CA GLY A 79 6.10 -11.88 1.95
C GLY A 79 5.98 -11.34 3.37
N SER A 80 7.02 -10.64 3.83
CA SER A 80 7.04 -9.99 5.14
C SER A 80 6.49 -8.57 5.05
N LEU A 81 6.06 -7.99 6.18
CA LEU A 81 5.61 -6.60 6.20
C LEU A 81 6.79 -5.63 6.04
N ASP A 82 7.91 -5.92 6.70
CA ASP A 82 9.10 -5.05 6.73
C ASP A 82 9.85 -5.03 5.39
N ASP A 83 9.74 -6.11 4.61
CA ASP A 83 10.30 -6.26 3.27
C ASP A 83 9.30 -7.03 2.39
N PRO A 84 8.30 -6.33 1.83
CA PRO A 84 7.27 -6.94 1.01
C PRO A 84 7.81 -7.21 -0.39
N THR A 85 7.54 -8.40 -0.92
CA THR A 85 7.95 -8.75 -2.30
C THR A 85 7.05 -8.07 -3.35
N ALA A 86 5.86 -7.64 -2.94
CA ALA A 86 4.91 -6.90 -3.75
C ALA A 86 3.86 -6.24 -2.84
N THR A 87 3.38 -5.07 -3.24
CA THR A 87 2.26 -4.36 -2.60
C THR A 87 1.20 -3.97 -3.62
N VAL A 88 -0.04 -3.77 -3.16
CA VAL A 88 -1.14 -3.20 -3.94
C VAL A 88 -1.94 -2.29 -3.04
N GLU A 89 -2.23 -1.09 -3.51
CA GLU A 89 -2.81 0.01 -2.73
C GLU A 89 -4.04 0.57 -3.48
N GLY A 90 -4.75 1.51 -2.85
CA GLY A 90 -5.75 2.32 -3.52
C GLY A 90 -5.13 3.53 -4.20
N ASP A 91 -5.88 4.18 -5.10
CA ASP A 91 -5.45 5.47 -5.67
C ASP A 91 -5.54 6.62 -4.65
N ASP A 92 -6.47 6.49 -3.70
CA ASP A 92 -6.83 7.50 -2.72
C ASP A 92 -6.73 6.93 -1.29
N PHE A 93 -6.33 7.79 -0.34
CA PHE A 93 -6.36 7.45 1.08
C PHE A 93 -7.76 7.07 1.58
N ALA A 94 -7.84 6.29 2.65
CA ALA A 94 -9.10 5.94 3.27
C ALA A 94 -9.84 7.18 3.79
N THR A 95 -11.15 7.20 3.57
CA THR A 95 -12.04 8.13 4.25
C THR A 95 -12.35 7.61 5.66
N CYS A 96 -11.86 8.32 6.69
CA CYS A 96 -12.09 7.99 8.09
C CYS A 96 -13.16 8.88 8.73
N LYS A 97 -14.13 8.27 9.41
CA LYS A 97 -15.19 8.96 10.15
C LYS A 97 -15.07 8.66 11.64
N VAL A 98 -15.20 9.70 12.48
CA VAL A 98 -15.20 9.56 13.94
C VAL A 98 -16.35 8.65 14.37
N ALA A 99 -16.03 7.56 15.06
CA ALA A 99 -17.00 6.64 15.63
C ALA A 99 -17.14 6.87 17.14
N THR A 100 -16.03 7.12 17.83
CA THR A 100 -15.98 7.51 19.25
C THR A 100 -14.88 8.56 19.47
N SER A 101 -14.66 8.98 20.72
CA SER A 101 -13.58 9.92 21.06
C SER A 101 -12.15 9.39 20.80
N THR A 102 -11.98 8.07 20.60
CA THR A 102 -10.67 7.44 20.39
C THR A 102 -10.65 6.50 19.18
N THR A 103 -11.74 6.43 18.42
CA THR A 103 -11.86 5.51 17.28
C THR A 103 -12.47 6.16 16.06
N LEU A 104 -11.95 5.76 14.90
CA LEU A 104 -12.46 6.09 13.57
C LEU A 104 -12.82 4.82 12.82
N THR A 105 -13.87 4.90 12.02
CA THR A 105 -14.20 3.89 11.01
C THR A 105 -13.69 4.40 9.67
N CYS A 106 -12.76 3.67 9.07
CA CYS A 106 -12.11 4.03 7.82
C CYS A 106 -12.55 3.10 6.69
N THR A 107 -12.76 3.67 5.50
CA THR A 107 -13.14 2.95 4.28
C THR A 107 -12.37 3.48 3.08
N GLY A 108 -11.85 2.59 2.25
CA GLY A 108 -11.14 2.92 1.01
C GLY A 108 -11.20 1.76 0.04
N THR A 109 -10.36 1.82 -1.00
CA THR A 109 -10.29 0.78 -2.04
C THR A 109 -8.89 0.20 -2.17
N ILE A 110 -8.82 -1.05 -2.60
CA ILE A 110 -7.67 -1.58 -3.31
C ILE A 110 -7.97 -1.50 -4.78
N ASP A 111 -7.05 -0.92 -5.55
CA ASP A 111 -7.17 -0.70 -6.97
C ASP A 111 -6.10 -1.50 -7.71
N VAL A 112 -6.54 -2.32 -8.67
CA VAL A 112 -5.65 -3.16 -9.48
C VAL A 112 -5.79 -2.77 -10.94
N TYR A 113 -4.67 -2.51 -11.62
CA TYR A 113 -4.59 -2.09 -13.02
C TYR A 113 -3.86 -3.11 -13.91
N PRO A 114 -4.53 -4.20 -14.33
CA PRO A 114 -3.88 -5.28 -15.07
C PRO A 114 -3.31 -4.85 -16.42
N ALA A 115 -3.93 -3.86 -17.06
CA ALA A 115 -3.44 -3.30 -18.33
C ALA A 115 -2.15 -2.49 -18.18
N GLU A 116 -1.84 -2.02 -16.98
CA GLU A 116 -0.67 -1.18 -16.68
C GLU A 116 0.49 -2.01 -16.11
N GLY A 117 0.30 -3.32 -16.00
CA GLY A 117 1.31 -4.26 -15.53
C GLY A 117 1.13 -4.71 -14.08
N ASP A 118 0.10 -4.23 -13.37
CA ASP A 118 -0.20 -4.74 -12.04
C ASP A 118 -0.53 -6.22 -12.10
N LEU A 119 0.06 -6.96 -11.15
CA LEU A 119 -0.16 -8.39 -10.93
C LEU A 119 0.10 -9.25 -12.17
N THR A 120 1.21 -9.96 -12.16
CA THR A 120 1.51 -11.05 -13.10
C THR A 120 0.73 -12.32 -12.75
N ALA A 121 0.88 -13.39 -13.56
CA ALA A 121 0.27 -14.68 -13.24
C ALA A 121 0.81 -15.27 -11.93
N SER A 122 2.09 -15.00 -11.60
CA SER A 122 2.73 -15.40 -10.35
C SER A 122 2.17 -14.70 -9.11
N ASP A 123 1.49 -13.57 -9.31
CA ASP A 123 0.92 -12.78 -8.23
C ASP A 123 -0.46 -13.29 -7.78
N ALA A 124 -1.04 -14.23 -8.52
CA ALA A 124 -2.24 -14.93 -8.10
C ALA A 124 -2.00 -15.73 -6.81
N GLY A 125 -3.03 -15.82 -5.98
CA GLY A 125 -3.00 -16.55 -4.72
C GLY A 125 -3.35 -15.68 -3.52
N LYS A 126 -2.89 -16.10 -2.34
CA LYS A 126 -3.24 -15.46 -1.07
C LYS A 126 -2.33 -14.27 -0.79
N TRP A 127 -2.95 -13.17 -0.37
CA TRP A 127 -2.33 -11.92 0.04
C TRP A 127 -2.72 -11.60 1.48
N SER A 128 -1.81 -10.92 2.19
CA SER A 128 -2.05 -10.38 3.51
C SER A 128 -2.44 -8.92 3.40
N LEU A 129 -3.22 -8.42 4.35
CA LEU A 129 -3.55 -7.00 4.46
C LEU A 129 -2.84 -6.37 5.64
N ALA A 130 -2.35 -5.16 5.42
CA ALA A 130 -1.89 -4.25 6.44
C ALA A 130 -2.75 -2.98 6.43
N ALA A 131 -2.65 -2.21 7.50
CA ALA A 131 -3.16 -0.85 7.55
C ALA A 131 -2.08 0.06 8.11
N GLU A 132 -2.06 1.29 7.65
CA GLU A 132 -1.10 2.30 8.05
C GLU A 132 -1.74 3.65 8.31
N ALA A 133 -1.04 4.48 9.06
CA ALA A 133 -1.40 5.87 9.29
C ALA A 133 -0.16 6.75 9.39
N THR A 134 -0.27 7.94 8.79
CA THR A 134 0.76 8.99 8.80
C THR A 134 0.15 10.28 9.33
N ALA A 135 0.79 10.89 10.33
CA ALA A 135 0.47 12.21 10.82
C ALA A 135 1.64 13.16 10.53
N PHE A 136 1.47 14.10 9.59
CA PHE A 136 2.52 15.05 9.26
C PHE A 136 2.73 16.12 10.34
N ASN A 137 1.77 16.32 11.25
CA ASN A 137 1.89 17.26 12.38
C ASN A 137 2.34 18.67 11.96
N GLY A 138 1.79 19.17 10.84
CA GLY A 138 2.11 20.47 10.26
C GLY A 138 3.42 20.51 9.47
N GLN A 139 4.10 19.38 9.26
CA GLN A 139 5.24 19.30 8.34
C GLN A 139 4.77 19.39 6.89
N ASN A 140 5.60 19.97 6.03
CA ASN A 140 5.35 19.98 4.58
C ASN A 140 5.62 18.58 4.01
N PRO A 141 4.63 17.90 3.39
CA PRO A 141 4.84 16.55 2.85
C PRO A 141 5.93 16.42 1.78
N SER A 142 6.26 17.51 1.06
CA SER A 142 7.32 17.51 0.05
C SER A 142 8.73 17.61 0.63
N SER A 143 8.87 18.04 1.89
CA SER A 143 10.15 18.16 2.59
C SER A 143 9.94 18.17 4.11
N PRO A 144 9.44 17.07 4.69
CA PRO A 144 9.11 17.05 6.11
C PRO A 144 10.37 16.88 6.96
N ASP A 145 10.36 17.46 8.16
CA ASP A 145 11.23 16.96 9.23
C ASP A 145 10.61 15.66 9.75
N TYR A 146 11.10 14.53 9.25
CA TYR A 146 10.57 13.21 9.59
C TYR A 146 10.62 12.90 11.08
N SER A 147 11.50 13.51 11.88
CA SER A 147 11.49 13.33 13.34
C SER A 147 10.18 13.80 14.00
N LYS A 148 9.41 14.64 13.30
CA LYS A 148 8.12 15.18 13.73
C LYS A 148 6.92 14.50 13.06
N VAL A 149 7.16 13.59 12.12
CA VAL A 149 6.11 12.82 11.45
C VAL A 149 5.84 11.56 12.26
N GLY A 150 4.57 11.34 12.60
CA GLY A 150 4.12 10.10 13.22
C GLY A 150 3.79 9.09 12.12
N PHE A 151 4.33 7.88 12.22
CA PHE A 151 4.00 6.79 11.31
C PHE A 151 3.69 5.52 12.10
N LYS A 152 2.75 4.73 11.61
CA LYS A 152 2.50 3.38 12.12
C LYS A 152 1.86 2.54 11.03
N ASP A 153 2.41 1.36 10.81
CA ASP A 153 1.78 0.27 10.06
C ASP A 153 1.56 -0.96 10.96
N GLN A 154 0.62 -1.80 10.55
CA GLN A 154 0.28 -3.06 11.22
C GLN A 154 -0.19 -4.08 10.19
N GLY A 155 0.59 -5.15 10.02
CA GLY A 155 0.27 -6.27 9.12
C GLY A 155 -0.55 -7.38 9.76
N GLY A 156 -0.85 -8.42 8.97
CA GLY A 156 -1.56 -9.62 9.42
C GLY A 156 -3.00 -9.38 9.86
N LEU A 157 -3.61 -8.27 9.44
CA LEU A 157 -4.93 -7.84 9.88
C LEU A 157 -6.07 -8.62 9.21
N ALA A 158 -5.87 -9.01 7.96
CA ALA A 158 -6.80 -9.80 7.17
C ALA A 158 -6.06 -10.49 6.01
N THR A 159 -6.77 -11.33 5.26
CA THR A 159 -6.24 -11.94 4.04
C THR A 159 -7.28 -11.95 2.94
N THR A 160 -6.85 -11.83 1.69
CA THR A 160 -7.69 -12.01 0.49
C THR A 160 -6.97 -12.89 -0.53
N SER A 161 -7.69 -13.41 -1.51
CA SER A 161 -7.10 -14.10 -2.66
C SER A 161 -7.25 -13.27 -3.92
N LEU A 162 -6.13 -12.90 -4.55
CA LEU A 162 -6.14 -12.33 -5.89
C LEU A 162 -6.16 -13.48 -6.89
N LEU A 163 -7.22 -13.56 -7.69
CA LEU A 163 -7.46 -14.65 -8.62
C LEU A 163 -7.44 -14.10 -10.04
N ARG A 164 -6.81 -14.82 -10.98
CA ARG A 164 -6.98 -14.50 -12.39
C ARG A 164 -8.39 -14.89 -12.85
N TYR A 165 -9.05 -13.96 -13.53
CA TYR A 165 -10.30 -14.25 -14.21
C TYR A 165 -10.00 -15.18 -15.40
N SER A 166 -10.68 -16.31 -15.46
CA SER A 166 -10.61 -17.26 -16.56
C SER A 166 -11.99 -17.79 -16.90
N LYS A 167 -12.31 -17.89 -18.18
CA LYS A 167 -13.58 -18.38 -18.72
C LYS A 167 -13.30 -19.44 -19.78
N LEU A 168 -13.79 -20.65 -19.55
CA LEU A 168 -13.77 -21.72 -20.54
C LEU A 168 -15.13 -21.78 -21.23
N THR A 169 -15.12 -21.70 -22.56
CA THR A 169 -16.29 -21.97 -23.40
C THR A 169 -16.10 -23.31 -24.10
N THR A 170 -17.20 -24.04 -24.32
CA THR A 170 -17.20 -25.30 -25.05
C THR A 170 -18.40 -25.36 -25.97
N ASN A 171 -18.20 -25.84 -27.19
CA ASN A 171 -19.24 -26.06 -28.19
C ASN A 171 -18.97 -27.38 -28.92
N ALA A 172 -20.01 -28.05 -29.39
CA ALA A 172 -19.91 -29.25 -30.19
C ALA A 172 -20.70 -29.08 -31.49
N SER A 173 -20.11 -29.41 -32.63
CA SER A 173 -20.76 -29.29 -33.94
C SER A 173 -20.50 -30.49 -34.85
N PRO A 174 -21.40 -30.81 -35.78
CA PRO A 174 -22.67 -30.14 -36.06
C PRO A 174 -23.85 -30.59 -35.16
N GLU A 175 -24.80 -29.70 -34.93
CA GLU A 175 -26.10 -30.00 -34.33
C GLU A 175 -27.20 -29.94 -35.42
N PRO A 176 -28.01 -31.00 -35.64
CA PRO A 176 -28.07 -32.27 -34.93
C PRO A 176 -26.99 -33.29 -35.34
N VAL A 177 -26.58 -34.13 -34.39
CA VAL A 177 -25.52 -35.13 -34.59
C VAL A 177 -26.05 -36.38 -35.29
N LYS A 178 -25.30 -36.91 -36.28
CA LYS A 178 -25.66 -38.14 -37.01
C LYS A 178 -24.80 -39.32 -36.56
N LYS A 179 -25.44 -40.51 -36.45
CA LYS A 179 -24.77 -41.76 -36.07
C LYS A 179 -23.60 -42.08 -37.02
N GLY A 180 -22.45 -42.41 -36.44
CA GLY A 180 -21.23 -42.79 -37.18
C GLY A 180 -20.52 -41.62 -37.88
N LYS A 181 -20.86 -40.36 -37.55
CA LYS A 181 -20.17 -39.17 -38.06
C LYS A 181 -19.34 -38.50 -36.98
N THR A 182 -18.28 -37.82 -37.41
CA THR A 182 -17.38 -37.05 -36.54
C THR A 182 -18.11 -35.87 -35.91
N ILE A 183 -17.83 -35.63 -34.63
CA ILE A 183 -18.21 -34.42 -33.90
C ILE A 183 -16.94 -33.61 -33.68
N THR A 184 -17.01 -32.30 -33.88
CA THR A 184 -15.94 -31.37 -33.53
C THR A 184 -16.31 -30.68 -32.22
N VAL A 185 -15.49 -30.88 -31.20
CA VAL A 185 -15.59 -30.13 -29.95
C VAL A 185 -14.63 -28.95 -30.05
N THR A 186 -15.16 -27.74 -29.97
CA THR A 186 -14.37 -26.51 -29.88
C THR A 186 -14.48 -25.96 -28.48
N GLY A 187 -13.41 -25.32 -28.02
CA GLY A 187 -13.44 -24.55 -26.79
C GLY A 187 -12.45 -23.41 -26.84
N ALA A 188 -12.71 -22.38 -26.04
CA ALA A 188 -11.82 -21.25 -25.86
C ALA A 188 -11.64 -20.98 -24.36
N LEU A 189 -10.38 -20.87 -23.94
CA LEU A 189 -10.00 -20.36 -22.63
C LEU A 189 -9.63 -18.89 -22.81
N THR A 190 -10.39 -18.00 -22.16
CA THR A 190 -10.21 -16.54 -22.20
C THR A 190 -10.08 -15.98 -20.80
#